data_AF-A0A3D4TL72-F1
#
_entry.id   AF-A0A3D4TL72-F1
#
_cell.length_a   1.000
_cell.length_b   1.000
_cell.length_c   1.000
_cell.angle_alpha   90.00
_cell.angle_beta   90.00
_cell.angle_gamma   90.00
#
_symmetry.space_group_name_H-M   'P 1'
#
loop_
_entity.id
_entity.type
_entity.pdbx_description
1 polymer ?
#
loop_
_entity_poly.entity_id
_entity_poly.type
_entity_poly.pdbx_seq_one_letter_code
_entity_poly.pdbx_strand_id
1 'polypeptide(L)'
;MSERITASQLMDTLMSDPEFVRSEQEREAHRMKAAGILAEEEAGLVRELRGAGMNVDSVWDLVGWKGDNDAALRAVTGTRTAAE
;
A
#
# COMPACT_ATOMS: atom_id res chain seq x y z
N MET A 1 27.54 -11.10 -27.81
CA MET A 1 26.10 -11.42 -27.83
C MET A 1 25.70 -11.66 -26.38
N SER A 2 24.78 -10.88 -25.80
CA SER A 2 24.23 -11.23 -24.48
C SER A 2 23.36 -12.47 -24.63
N GLU A 3 23.65 -13.51 -23.85
CA GLU A 3 22.76 -14.66 -23.73
C GLU A 3 21.39 -14.17 -23.26
N ARG A 4 20.34 -14.52 -24.02
CA ARG A 4 18.97 -14.23 -23.61
C ARG A 4 18.56 -15.27 -22.57
N ILE A 5 18.75 -14.94 -21.31
CA ILE A 5 18.16 -15.71 -20.21
C ILE A 5 16.69 -15.36 -20.06
N THR A 6 15.87 -16.36 -19.72
CA THR A 6 14.46 -16.13 -19.38
C THR A 6 14.33 -15.59 -17.95
N ALA A 7 13.21 -14.93 -17.66
CA ALA A 7 12.93 -14.45 -16.31
C ALA A 7 12.93 -15.59 -15.28
N SER A 8 12.40 -16.77 -15.63
CA SER A 8 12.42 -17.95 -14.74
C SER A 8 13.85 -18.43 -14.47
N GLN A 9 14.68 -18.57 -15.50
CA GLN A 9 16.09 -18.97 -15.34
C GLN A 9 16.89 -17.98 -14.49
N LEU A 10 16.59 -16.68 -14.61
CA LEU A 10 17.17 -15.65 -13.76
C LEU A 10 16.72 -15.83 -12.31
N MET A 11 15.42 -16.04 -12.07
CA MET A 11 14.90 -16.26 -10.72
C MET A 11 15.46 -17.53 -10.08
N ASP A 12 15.61 -18.63 -10.83
CA ASP A 12 16.23 -19.86 -10.34
C ASP A 12 17.68 -19.64 -9.91
N THR A 13 18.42 -18.82 -10.67
CA THR A 13 19.80 -18.44 -10.35
C THR A 13 19.86 -17.59 -9.08
N LEU A 14 18.96 -16.61 -8.97
CA LEU A 14 18.89 -15.73 -7.80
C LEU A 14 18.45 -16.48 -6.53
N MET A 15 17.49 -17.40 -6.64
CA MET A 15 17.04 -18.24 -5.51
C MET A 15 18.10 -19.25 -5.06
N SER A 16 19.09 -19.53 -5.91
CA SER A 16 20.22 -20.38 -5.56
C SER A 16 21.32 -19.65 -4.78
N ASP A 17 21.28 -18.31 -4.70
CA ASP A 17 22.23 -17.49 -3.93
C ASP A 17 21.68 -17.23 -2.51
N PRO A 18 22.31 -17.78 -1.45
CA PRO A 18 21.85 -17.60 -0.07
C PRO A 18 21.87 -16.15 0.42
N GLU A 19 22.78 -15.31 -0.08
CA GLU A 19 22.87 -13.91 0.33
C GLU A 19 21.76 -13.08 -0.34
N PHE A 20 21.44 -13.38 -1.60
CA PHE A 20 20.28 -12.80 -2.28
C PHE A 20 18.98 -13.14 -1.54
N VAL A 21 18.77 -14.42 -1.21
CA VAL A 21 17.57 -14.88 -0.50
C VAL A 21 17.45 -14.20 0.88
N ARG A 22 18.55 -14.07 1.63
CA ARG A 22 18.54 -13.37 2.93
C ARG A 22 18.17 -11.90 2.78
N SER A 23 18.79 -11.21 1.83
CA SER A 23 18.53 -9.80 1.54
C SER A 23 17.07 -9.54 1.14
N GLU A 24 16.49 -10.41 0.29
CA GLU A 24 15.08 -10.30 -0.08
C GLU A 24 14.14 -10.54 1.11
N GLN A 25 14.44 -11.49 1.99
CA GLN A 25 13.65 -11.73 3.20
C GLN A 25 13.70 -10.55 4.16
N GLU A 26 14.89 -9.95 4.37
CA GLU A 26 15.05 -8.76 5.22
C GLU A 26 14.29 -7.56 4.64
N ARG A 27 14.39 -7.37 3.32
CA ARG A 27 13.67 -6.30 2.61
C ARG A 27 12.17 -6.49 2.70
N GLU A 28 11.68 -7.72 2.55
CA GLU A 28 10.26 -8.04 2.68
C GLU A 28 9.77 -7.82 4.12
N ALA A 29 10.53 -8.25 5.12
CA ALA A 29 10.20 -7.99 6.52
C ALA A 29 10.12 -6.48 6.82
N HIS A 30 11.03 -5.69 6.26
CA HIS A 30 10.99 -4.23 6.38
C HIS A 30 9.75 -3.63 5.70
N ARG A 31 9.40 -4.11 4.50
CA ARG A 31 8.18 -3.68 3.79
C ARG A 31 6.93 -4.03 4.59
N MET A 32 6.81 -5.25 5.10
CA MET A 32 5.67 -5.68 5.93
C MET A 32 5.54 -4.85 7.20
N LYS A 33 6.66 -4.54 7.87
CA LYS A 33 6.66 -3.68 9.06
C LYS A 33 6.19 -2.27 8.73
N ALA A 34 6.70 -1.67 7.67
CA ALA A 34 6.28 -0.35 7.23
C ALA A 34 4.79 -0.32 6.82
N ALA A 35 4.33 -1.35 6.09
CA ALA A 35 2.93 -1.50 5.72
C ALA A 35 2.02 -1.61 6.96
N GLY A 36 2.44 -2.34 7.99
CA GLY A 36 1.69 -2.44 9.25
C GLY A 36 1.53 -1.10 9.97
N ILE A 37 2.61 -0.30 10.05
CA ILE A 37 2.57 1.04 10.66
C ILE A 37 1.61 1.95 9.88
N LEU A 38 1.73 1.97 8.55
CA LEU A 38 0.87 2.79 7.70
C LEU A 38 -0.60 2.36 7.82
N ALA A 39 -0.88 1.06 7.88
CA ALA A 39 -2.23 0.52 8.05
C ALA A 39 -2.86 0.98 9.37
N GLU A 40 -2.09 1.01 10.47
CA GLU A 40 -2.56 1.51 11.76
C GLU A 40 -2.85 3.02 11.72
N GLU A 41 -1.93 3.81 11.14
CA GLU A 41 -2.08 5.25 11.00
C GLU A 41 -3.26 5.64 10.09
N GLU A 42 -3.50 4.88 9.02
CA GLU A 42 -4.57 5.18 8.06
C GLU A 42 -5.95 4.64 8.49
N ALA A 43 -6.01 3.71 9.45
CA ALA A 43 -7.25 3.04 9.86
C ALA A 43 -8.36 4.01 10.27
N GLY A 44 -8.00 5.10 10.96
CA GLY A 44 -8.96 6.15 11.33
C GLY A 44 -9.60 6.79 10.11
N LEU A 45 -8.78 7.17 9.14
CA LEU A 45 -9.21 7.84 7.91
C LEU A 45 -10.02 6.89 7.00
N VAL A 46 -9.57 5.64 6.83
CA VAL A 46 -10.30 4.61 6.07
C VAL A 46 -11.68 4.37 6.68
N ARG A 47 -11.80 4.32 8.01
CA ARG A 47 -13.08 4.16 8.70
C ARG A 47 -14.03 5.33 8.43
N GLU A 48 -13.52 6.56 8.44
CA GLU A 48 -14.32 7.76 8.14
C GLU A 48 -14.81 7.75 6.69
N LEU A 49 -13.92 7.45 5.74
CA LEU A 49 -14.25 7.36 4.31
C LEU A 49 -15.30 6.27 4.04
N ARG A 50 -15.17 5.11 4.67
CA ARG A 50 -16.18 4.05 4.61
C ARG A 50 -17.51 4.47 5.23
N GLY A 51 -17.48 5.20 6.35
CA GLY A 51 -18.67 5.77 6.99
C GLY A 51 -19.42 6.75 6.07
N ALA A 52 -18.70 7.44 5.19
CA ALA A 52 -19.26 8.31 4.17
C ALA A 52 -19.73 7.58 2.89
N GLY A 53 -19.69 6.24 2.88
CA GLY A 53 -20.16 5.41 1.76
C GLY A 53 -19.09 5.12 0.70
N MET A 54 -17.82 5.39 0.97
CA MET A 54 -16.72 5.09 0.05
C MET A 54 -16.17 3.68 0.28
N ASN A 55 -16.01 2.89 -0.78
CA ASN A 55 -15.45 1.55 -0.68
C ASN A 55 -13.95 1.56 -0.95
N VAL A 56 -13.15 1.88 0.09
CA VAL A 56 -11.69 1.91 0.05
C VAL A 56 -11.11 1.04 1.16
N ASP A 57 -9.98 0.39 0.89
CA ASP A 57 -9.25 -0.46 1.83
C ASP A 57 -7.99 0.24 2.34
N SER A 58 -7.43 1.15 1.56
CA SER A 58 -6.33 2.05 1.94
C SER A 58 -6.62 3.47 1.47
N VAL A 59 -6.03 4.46 2.16
CA VAL A 59 -6.08 5.87 1.71
C VAL A 59 -5.42 6.02 0.33
N TRP A 60 -4.47 5.15 0.01
CA TRP A 60 -3.81 5.13 -1.29
C TRP A 60 -4.74 4.73 -2.44
N ASP A 61 -5.87 4.06 -2.18
CA ASP A 61 -6.88 3.76 -3.21
C ASP A 61 -7.52 5.04 -3.78
N LEU A 62 -7.41 6.16 -3.06
CA LEU A 62 -7.86 7.47 -3.53
C LEU A 62 -6.91 8.05 -4.59
N VAL A 63 -5.67 7.57 -4.69
CA VAL A 63 -4.70 8.08 -5.66
C VAL A 63 -5.09 7.64 -7.07
N GLY A 64 -5.46 8.61 -7.90
CA GLY A 64 -5.95 8.34 -9.26
C GLY A 64 -7.41 7.87 -9.31
N TRP A 65 -8.12 7.89 -8.17
CA TRP A 65 -9.54 7.61 -8.13
C TRP A 65 -10.31 8.63 -8.97
N LYS A 66 -11.21 8.12 -9.82
CA LYS A 66 -12.04 8.93 -10.73
C LYS A 66 -13.43 9.25 -10.15
N GLY A 67 -13.63 9.01 -8.86
CA GLY A 67 -14.86 9.41 -8.18
C GLY A 67 -14.92 10.92 -7.91
N ASP A 68 -15.99 11.35 -7.27
CA ASP A 68 -16.12 12.74 -6.83
C ASP A 68 -15.17 13.01 -5.65
N ASN A 69 -13.99 13.55 -5.96
CA ASN A 69 -13.01 13.94 -4.94
C ASN A 69 -13.59 14.96 -3.96
N ASP A 70 -14.55 15.79 -4.35
CA ASP A 70 -15.20 16.74 -3.42
C ASP A 70 -16.07 16.00 -2.40
N ALA A 71 -16.66 14.86 -2.76
CA ALA A 71 -17.35 14.00 -1.79
C ALA A 71 -16.38 13.40 -0.76
N ALA A 72 -15.20 12.95 -1.21
CA ALA A 72 -14.14 12.45 -0.32
C ALA A 72 -13.62 13.54 0.63
N LEU A 73 -13.36 14.74 0.10
CA LEU A 73 -12.93 15.89 0.89
C LEU A 73 -13.99 16.34 1.90
N ARG A 74 -15.28 16.35 1.52
CA ARG A 74 -16.38 16.67 2.44
C ARG A 74 -16.52 15.64 3.56
N ALA A 75 -16.30 14.36 3.27
CA ALA A 75 -16.32 13.31 4.28
C ALA A 75 -15.24 13.53 5.35
N VAL A 76 -14.03 13.89 4.94
CA VAL A 76 -12.87 14.09 5.85
C VAL A 76 -12.91 15.44 6.57
N THR A 77 -13.50 16.46 5.95
CA THR A 77 -13.57 17.82 6.55
C THR A 77 -14.85 18.06 7.37
N GLY A 78 -15.95 17.38 7.04
CA GLY A 78 -17.24 17.53 7.73
C GLY A 78 -17.32 16.88 9.10
N THR A 79 -16.48 15.89 9.40
CA THR A 79 -16.38 15.29 10.75
C THR A 79 -15.56 16.14 11.72
N ARG A 80 -14.70 17.01 11.19
CA ARG A 80 -13.77 17.84 11.99
C ARG A 80 -14.42 19.10 12.60
N THR A 81 -15.60 19.51 12.13
CA THR A 81 -16.34 20.68 12.63
C THR A 81 -17.39 20.37 13.68
N ALA A 82 -17.58 19.10 14.07
CA ALA A 82 -18.56 18.69 15.08
C ALA A 82 -17.95 18.46 16.49
N ALA A 83 -16.68 18.81 16.70
CA ALA A 83 -15.93 18.53 17.94
C ALA A 83 -15.31 19.77 18.62
N GLU A 84 -15.93 20.94 18.47
CA GLU A 84 -15.65 22.13 19.32
C GLU A 84 -16.92 22.64 19.99
#